data_AF-A0A6I3LAS3-F1
#
_entry.id   AF-A0A6I3LAS3-F1
#
_cell.length_a   1.000
_cell.length_b   1.000
_cell.length_c   1.000
_cell.angle_alpha   90.00
_cell.angle_beta   90.00
_cell.angle_gamma   90.00
#
_symmetry.space_group_name_H-M   'P 1'
#
loop_
_entity.id
_entity.type
_entity.pdbx_description
1 polymer ?
#
loop_
_entity_poly.entity_id
_entity_poly.type
_entity_poly.pdbx_seq_one_letter_code
_entity_poly.pdbx_strand_id
1 'polypeptide(L)'
;MGEFATEAPLRDLLGAVPDPEFELTMPPGWERSSPTQGVEAGFEQRMSRAFMEIGSPEAMTAFARLRAELRSSMETMRRERVVAFFAPTKDVGRWVVPFPASIIATIRSMPTTQDMDGYVKSLIVRDGARPLGANRGVLRRESEHVEKTGDEQIVVRSILYVAPVPGTGRRRALELLAVFGRPEEAAPDDADVDAVTALLDGIVSTLRWHRPSGSGVARGARR
;
A
#
# COMPACT_ATOMS: atom_id res chain seq x y z
N MET A 1 32.86 -1.36 19.28
CA MET A 1 31.49 -0.81 19.15
C MET A 1 31.50 -0.04 17.84
N GLY A 2 31.13 -0.69 16.74
CA GLY A 2 31.19 -0.12 15.39
C GLY A 2 29.85 0.50 15.05
N GLU A 3 29.85 1.80 14.83
CA GLU A 3 28.72 2.59 14.37
C GLU A 3 28.51 2.27 12.88
N PHE A 4 27.43 1.55 12.56
CA PHE A 4 27.03 1.33 11.17
C PHE A 4 26.46 2.63 10.62
N ALA A 5 27.32 3.42 9.96
CA ALA A 5 26.87 4.51 9.10
C ALA A 5 25.90 3.92 8.08
N THR A 6 24.64 4.33 8.15
CA THR A 6 23.64 3.96 7.17
C THR A 6 24.04 4.63 5.86
N GLU A 7 24.51 3.86 4.88
CA GLU A 7 24.87 4.38 3.56
C GLU A 7 23.71 5.21 3.02
N ALA A 8 23.91 6.52 2.90
CA ALA A 8 22.95 7.39 2.25
C ALA A 8 22.76 6.87 0.82
N PRO A 9 21.52 6.71 0.34
CA PRO A 9 21.28 6.16 -0.99
C PRO A 9 22.00 7.02 -2.03
N LEU A 10 22.67 6.38 -3.00
CA LEU A 10 23.52 7.02 -4.02
C LEU A 10 22.89 8.27 -4.69
N ARG A 11 21.56 8.33 -4.76
CA ARG A 11 20.82 9.50 -5.27
C ARG A 11 21.01 10.76 -4.42
N ASP A 12 21.06 10.61 -3.10
CA ASP A 12 21.26 11.71 -2.15
C ASP A 12 22.70 12.24 -2.25
N LEU A 13 23.66 11.33 -2.47
CA LEU A 13 25.06 11.67 -2.74
C LEU A 13 25.25 12.42 -4.06
N LEU A 14 24.34 12.20 -5.03
CA LEU A 14 24.33 12.86 -6.34
C LEU A 14 23.48 14.14 -6.36
N GLY A 15 22.93 14.58 -5.23
CA GLY A 15 22.12 15.79 -5.13
C GLY A 15 20.76 15.69 -5.85
N ALA A 16 20.24 14.48 -6.04
CA ALA A 16 18.91 14.31 -6.61
C ALA A 16 17.85 14.92 -5.69
N VAL A 17 16.88 15.63 -6.27
CA VAL A 17 15.73 16.11 -5.49
C VAL A 17 14.96 14.89 -4.98
N PRO A 18 14.76 14.75 -3.65
CA PRO A 18 13.95 13.67 -3.10
C PRO A 18 12.52 13.75 -3.64
N ASP A 19 11.85 12.61 -3.71
CA ASP A 19 10.45 12.61 -4.14
C ASP A 19 9.58 13.39 -3.16
N PRO A 20 8.54 14.10 -3.64
CA PRO A 20 7.56 14.68 -2.76
C PRO A 20 6.94 13.59 -1.90
N GLU A 21 6.76 13.89 -0.61
CA GLU A 21 6.04 13.00 0.29
C GLU A 21 4.56 13.00 -0.09
N PHE A 22 3.90 11.85 0.05
CA PHE A 22 2.47 11.75 -0.20
C PHE A 22 1.72 11.44 1.10
N GLU A 23 0.53 12.00 1.22
CA GLU A 23 -0.38 11.77 2.33
C GLU A 23 -1.75 11.30 1.82
N LEU A 24 -2.37 10.41 2.61
CA LEU A 24 -3.74 9.96 2.44
C LEU A 24 -4.45 10.16 3.78
N THR A 25 -5.66 10.71 3.77
CA THR A 25 -6.51 10.80 4.95
C THR A 25 -7.09 9.43 5.25
N MET A 26 -6.66 8.85 6.38
CA MET A 26 -7.15 7.54 6.84
C MET A 26 -8.45 7.69 7.65
N PRO A 27 -9.42 6.78 7.47
CA PRO A 27 -10.54 6.67 8.39
C PRO A 27 -10.05 6.23 9.79
N PRO A 28 -10.85 6.43 10.85
CA PRO A 28 -10.52 5.94 12.17
C PRO A 28 -10.17 4.44 12.17
N GLY A 29 -9.12 4.06 12.91
CA GLY A 29 -8.67 2.68 13.05
C GLY A 29 -7.69 2.20 11.97
N TRP A 30 -7.50 2.97 10.89
CA TRP A 30 -6.51 2.71 9.86
C TRP A 30 -5.18 3.39 10.18
N GLU A 31 -4.08 2.68 9.96
CA GLU A 31 -2.74 3.19 10.23
C GLU A 31 -1.84 3.04 9.01
N ARG A 32 -1.01 4.07 8.80
CA ARG A 32 0.13 4.02 7.87
C ARG A 32 1.31 3.37 8.57
N SER A 33 1.87 2.36 7.94
CA SER A 33 3.09 1.69 8.35
C SER A 33 4.11 1.65 7.22
N SER A 34 5.39 1.62 7.56
CA SER A 34 6.46 1.29 6.61
C SER A 34 6.84 -0.18 6.80
N PRO A 35 7.16 -0.95 5.74
CA PRO A 35 7.53 -2.36 5.83
C PRO A 35 8.94 -2.54 6.41
N THR A 36 9.12 -2.17 7.68
CA THR A 36 10.36 -2.29 8.44
C THR A 36 10.28 -3.50 9.37
N GLN A 37 11.44 -4.02 9.78
CA GLN A 37 11.49 -5.14 10.74
C GLN A 37 10.80 -4.82 12.07
N GLY A 38 10.81 -3.55 12.51
CA GLY A 38 10.13 -3.13 13.74
C GLY A 38 8.60 -3.22 13.64
N VAL A 39 8.03 -2.92 12.47
CA VAL A 39 6.60 -3.06 12.21
C VAL A 39 6.20 -4.54 12.14
N GLU A 40 7.01 -5.36 11.46
CA GLU A 40 6.81 -6.81 11.38
C GLU A 40 6.74 -7.45 12.78
N ALA A 41 7.71 -7.14 13.65
CA ALA A 41 7.72 -7.61 15.03
C ALA A 41 6.48 -7.15 15.83
N GLY A 42 6.02 -5.92 15.60
CA GLY A 42 4.81 -5.40 16.23
C GLY A 42 3.54 -6.15 15.81
N PHE A 43 3.41 -6.52 14.53
CA PHE A 43 2.31 -7.38 14.06
C PHE A 43 2.41 -8.79 14.63
N GLU A 44 3.60 -9.41 14.62
CA GLU A 44 3.82 -10.72 15.25
C GLU A 44 3.42 -10.73 16.72
N GLN A 45 3.75 -9.68 17.47
CA GLN A 45 3.44 -9.58 18.89
C GLN A 45 1.93 -9.45 19.14
N ARG A 46 1.21 -8.67 18.31
CA ARG A 46 -0.25 -8.55 18.40
C ARG A 46 -0.95 -9.86 18.08
N MET A 47 -0.54 -10.54 17.01
CA MET A 47 -1.07 -11.86 16.66
C MET A 47 -0.79 -12.86 17.77
N SER A 48 0.45 -12.91 18.27
CA SER A 48 0.83 -13.81 19.36
C SER A 48 -0.09 -13.63 20.57
N ARG A 49 -0.36 -12.38 20.97
CA ARG A 49 -1.28 -12.09 22.08
C ARG A 49 -2.70 -12.59 21.81
N ALA A 50 -3.27 -12.28 20.64
CA ALA A 50 -4.62 -12.68 20.28
C ALA A 50 -4.79 -14.22 20.25
N PHE A 51 -3.81 -14.94 19.69
CA PHE A 51 -3.87 -16.41 19.64
C PHE A 51 -3.60 -17.04 21.01
N MET A 52 -2.75 -16.45 21.85
CA MET A 52 -2.56 -16.90 23.24
C MET A 52 -3.83 -16.75 24.09
N GLU A 53 -4.64 -15.71 23.85
CA GLU A 53 -5.94 -15.52 24.52
C GLU A 53 -6.95 -16.63 24.16
N ILE A 54 -6.89 -17.18 22.94
CA ILE A 54 -7.70 -18.34 22.52
C ILE A 54 -7.17 -19.64 23.17
N GLY A 55 -5.85 -19.81 23.23
CA GLY A 55 -5.19 -20.85 24.04
C GLY A 55 -5.35 -22.30 23.57
N SER A 56 -5.87 -22.56 22.37
CA SER A 56 -6.03 -23.93 21.84
C SER A 56 -4.84 -24.42 20.99
N PRO A 57 -4.59 -25.75 20.90
CA PRO A 57 -3.58 -26.31 20.00
C PRO A 57 -3.79 -25.94 18.53
N GLU A 58 -5.04 -25.87 18.10
CA GLU A 58 -5.44 -25.46 16.75
C GLU A 58 -5.08 -23.99 16.51
N ALA A 59 -5.35 -23.13 17.50
CA ALA A 59 -4.99 -21.71 17.47
C ALA A 59 -3.47 -21.52 17.37
N MET A 60 -2.67 -22.30 18.10
CA MET A 60 -1.21 -22.23 18.02
C MET A 60 -0.67 -22.70 16.66
N THR A 61 -1.30 -23.71 16.06
CA THR A 61 -0.97 -24.19 14.70
C THR A 61 -1.32 -23.14 13.65
N ALA A 62 -2.49 -22.51 13.76
CA ALA A 62 -2.90 -21.41 12.90
C ALA A 62 -1.98 -20.19 13.04
N PHE A 63 -1.57 -19.84 14.27
CA PHE A 63 -0.61 -18.77 14.52
C PHE A 63 0.73 -19.01 13.82
N ALA A 64 1.26 -20.24 13.88
CA ALA A 64 2.53 -20.58 13.21
C ALA A 64 2.45 -20.40 11.68
N ARG A 65 1.32 -20.77 11.06
CA ARG A 65 1.08 -20.59 9.63
C ARG A 65 0.96 -19.11 9.27
N LEU A 66 0.11 -18.38 9.97
CA LEU A 66 -0.13 -16.95 9.73
C LEU A 66 1.15 -16.12 9.95
N ARG A 67 1.99 -16.50 10.91
CA ARG A 67 3.30 -15.87 11.12
C ARG A 67 4.24 -16.07 9.93
N ALA A 68 4.26 -17.28 9.34
CA ALA A 68 5.09 -17.55 8.17
C ALA A 68 4.63 -16.75 6.95
N GLU A 69 3.30 -16.64 6.75
CA GLU A 69 2.69 -15.83 5.69
C GLU A 69 2.97 -14.34 5.87
N LEU A 70 2.88 -13.82 7.10
CA LEU A 70 3.22 -12.43 7.42
C LEU A 70 4.68 -12.13 7.06
N ARG A 71 5.61 -13.01 7.43
CA ARG A 71 7.04 -12.84 7.11
C ARG A 71 7.29 -12.81 5.62
N SER A 72 6.73 -13.77 4.89
CA SER A 72 6.85 -13.86 3.43
C SER A 72 6.28 -12.62 2.74
N SER A 73 5.14 -12.12 3.23
CA SER A 73 4.50 -10.90 2.75
C SER A 73 5.38 -9.67 3.01
N MET A 74 5.92 -9.52 4.22
CA MET A 74 6.81 -8.40 4.58
C MET A 74 8.13 -8.43 3.78
N GLU A 75 8.70 -9.62 3.56
CA GLU A 75 9.88 -9.77 2.70
C GLU A 75 9.58 -9.38 1.25
N THR A 76 8.42 -9.80 0.74
CA THR A 76 7.96 -9.39 -0.60
C THR A 76 7.77 -7.88 -0.68
N MET A 77 7.12 -7.24 0.30
CA MET A 77 6.98 -5.78 0.34
C MET A 77 8.34 -5.07 0.33
N ARG A 78 9.32 -5.57 1.09
CA ARG A 78 10.70 -5.04 1.09
C ARG A 78 11.37 -5.19 -0.27
N ARG A 79 11.25 -6.36 -0.91
CA ARG A 79 11.82 -6.64 -2.24
C ARG A 79 11.20 -5.74 -3.32
N GLU A 80 9.89 -5.54 -3.28
CA GLU A 80 9.13 -4.67 -4.20
C GLU A 80 9.29 -3.18 -3.88
N ARG A 81 10.11 -2.82 -2.88
CA ARG A 81 10.36 -1.45 -2.44
C ARG A 81 9.06 -0.69 -2.11
N VAL A 82 8.16 -1.37 -1.42
CA VAL A 82 6.95 -0.75 -0.86
C VAL A 82 7.35 0.40 0.05
N VAL A 83 6.80 1.58 -0.23
CA VAL A 83 7.10 2.83 0.48
C VAL A 83 6.13 3.10 1.63
N ALA A 84 4.94 2.49 1.59
CA ALA A 84 3.98 2.50 2.70
C ALA A 84 2.97 1.36 2.56
N PHE A 85 2.40 0.96 3.69
CA PHE A 85 1.29 0.02 3.80
C PHE A 85 0.24 0.61 4.72
N PHE A 86 -1.04 0.48 4.37
CA PHE A 86 -2.17 0.99 5.12
C PHE A 86 -3.15 -0.14 5.39
N ALA A 87 -3.55 -0.31 6.65
CA ALA A 87 -4.50 -1.34 7.05
C ALA A 87 -5.26 -0.92 8.31
N PRO A 88 -6.44 -1.52 8.56
CA PRO A 88 -7.11 -1.43 9.86
C PRO A 88 -6.27 -2.19 10.91
N THR A 89 -5.73 -1.48 11.90
CA THR A 89 -4.87 -2.07 12.95
C THR A 89 -5.44 -1.90 14.36
N LYS A 90 -6.49 -1.09 14.51
CA LYS A 90 -7.22 -0.84 15.76
C LYS A 90 -8.69 -1.18 15.58
N ASP A 91 -9.41 -1.21 16.69
CA ASP A 91 -10.87 -1.26 16.68
C ASP A 91 -11.40 -0.14 15.78
N VAL A 92 -12.00 -0.54 14.66
CA VAL A 92 -12.55 0.34 13.64
C VAL A 92 -13.89 0.97 14.10
N GLY A 93 -14.37 0.61 15.29
CA GLY A 93 -15.57 1.17 15.90
C GLY A 93 -16.79 1.02 14.99
N ARG A 94 -17.45 2.15 14.67
CA ARG A 94 -18.60 2.18 13.74
C ARG A 94 -18.23 1.79 12.30
N TRP A 95 -16.96 1.91 11.90
CA TRP A 95 -16.49 1.60 10.55
C TRP A 95 -16.19 0.12 10.43
N VAL A 96 -17.20 -0.73 10.62
CA VAL A 96 -17.04 -2.17 10.38
C VAL A 96 -16.71 -2.34 8.89
N VAL A 97 -15.45 -2.70 8.61
CA VAL A 97 -15.06 -3.10 7.25
C VAL A 97 -15.50 -4.55 7.11
N PRO A 98 -16.48 -4.87 6.25
CA PRO A 98 -17.05 -6.22 6.16
C PRO A 98 -16.02 -7.27 5.72
N PHE A 99 -14.94 -6.81 5.07
CA PHE A 99 -13.86 -7.65 4.56
C PHE A 99 -12.49 -7.14 5.03
N PRO A 100 -11.51 -8.02 5.28
CA PRO A 100 -10.12 -7.61 5.46
C PRO A 100 -9.65 -6.83 4.23
N ALA A 101 -9.20 -5.59 4.45
CA ALA A 101 -8.76 -4.69 3.38
C ALA A 101 -7.42 -4.04 3.72
N SER A 102 -6.59 -3.79 2.71
CA SER A 102 -5.35 -3.03 2.87
C SER A 102 -4.96 -2.30 1.59
N ILE A 103 -4.04 -1.33 1.71
CA ILE A 103 -3.47 -0.59 0.59
C ILE A 103 -1.94 -0.65 0.70
N ILE A 104 -1.28 -1.06 -0.38
CA ILE A 104 0.18 -1.05 -0.51
C ILE A 104 0.58 0.07 -1.46
N ALA A 105 1.58 0.86 -1.09
CA ALA A 105 2.12 1.94 -1.90
C ALA A 105 3.50 1.59 -2.44
N THR A 106 3.72 1.72 -3.74
CA THR A 106 5.03 1.58 -4.40
C THR A 106 5.29 2.77 -5.32
N ILE A 107 6.56 3.08 -5.58
CA ILE A 107 6.95 4.09 -6.58
C ILE A 107 7.53 3.38 -7.79
N ARG A 108 6.74 3.32 -8.87
CA ARG A 108 7.24 2.86 -10.17
C ARG A 108 8.09 3.96 -10.81
N SER A 109 9.25 3.58 -11.31
CA SER A 109 10.15 4.48 -12.03
C SER A 109 10.51 3.87 -13.38
N MET A 110 10.51 4.70 -14.42
CA MET A 110 10.85 4.31 -15.78
C MET A 110 12.04 5.14 -16.29
N PRO A 111 12.90 4.59 -17.16
CA PRO A 111 14.06 5.31 -17.70
C PRO A 111 13.65 6.56 -18.47
N THR A 112 12.58 6.47 -19.26
CA THR A 112 12.09 7.57 -20.08
C THR A 112 10.62 7.88 -19.80
N THR A 113 10.20 9.09 -20.17
CA THR A 113 8.79 9.49 -20.13
C THR A 113 7.95 8.65 -21.11
N GLN A 114 8.54 8.28 -22.26
CA GLN A 114 7.87 7.46 -23.26
C GLN A 114 7.54 6.05 -22.74
N ASP A 115 8.43 5.46 -21.94
CA ASP A 115 8.19 4.17 -21.29
C ASP A 115 7.02 4.26 -20.28
N MET A 116 6.97 5.36 -19.50
CA MET A 116 5.86 5.59 -18.57
C MET A 116 4.54 5.86 -19.30
N ASP A 117 4.57 6.64 -20.38
CA ASP A 117 3.38 6.89 -21.20
C ASP A 117 2.89 5.59 -21.86
N GLY A 118 3.80 4.71 -22.28
CA GLY A 118 3.50 3.38 -22.78
C GLY A 118 2.84 2.50 -21.72
N TYR A 119 3.36 2.52 -20.49
CA TYR A 119 2.76 1.84 -19.34
C TYR A 119 1.34 2.33 -19.05
N VAL A 120 1.15 3.65 -18.94
CA VAL A 120 -0.17 4.27 -18.72
C VAL A 120 -1.14 3.95 -19.87
N LYS A 121 -0.69 4.01 -21.12
CA LYS A 121 -1.49 3.63 -22.28
C LYS A 121 -1.92 2.16 -22.20
N SER A 122 -1.02 1.26 -21.81
CA SER A 122 -1.35 -0.15 -21.60
C SER A 122 -2.43 -0.33 -20.53
N LEU A 123 -2.31 0.37 -19.40
CA LEU A 123 -3.33 0.33 -18.35
C LEU A 123 -4.71 0.75 -18.89
N ILE A 124 -4.78 1.82 -19.69
CA ILE A 124 -6.05 2.34 -20.20
C ILE A 124 -6.65 1.44 -21.29
N VAL A 125 -5.84 1.06 -22.27
CA VAL A 125 -6.29 0.40 -23.50
C VAL A 125 -6.47 -1.10 -23.28
N ARG A 126 -5.51 -1.76 -22.64
CA ARG A 126 -5.52 -3.21 -22.45
C ARG A 126 -6.23 -3.60 -21.15
N ASP A 127 -5.96 -2.85 -20.09
CA ASP A 127 -6.40 -3.24 -18.75
C ASP A 127 -7.65 -2.48 -18.28
N GLY A 128 -8.21 -1.62 -19.15
CA GLY A 128 -9.48 -0.95 -18.90
C GLY A 128 -9.43 0.15 -17.84
N ALA A 129 -8.26 0.66 -17.46
CA ALA A 129 -8.14 1.70 -16.45
C ALA A 129 -8.93 2.97 -16.82
N ARG A 130 -9.52 3.62 -15.82
CA ARG A 130 -10.35 4.83 -15.92
C ARG A 130 -9.94 5.86 -14.86
N PRO A 131 -10.23 7.15 -15.06
CA PRO A 131 -10.09 8.15 -13.99
C PRO A 131 -10.84 7.76 -12.71
N LEU A 132 -10.26 8.09 -11.54
CA LEU A 132 -10.92 7.94 -10.24
C LEU A 132 -11.99 9.03 -10.06
N GLY A 133 -13.25 8.69 -10.35
CA GLY A 133 -14.37 9.64 -10.29
C GLY A 133 -14.11 10.89 -11.14
N ALA A 134 -14.25 12.07 -10.54
CA ALA A 134 -13.95 13.34 -11.21
C ALA A 134 -12.44 13.65 -11.30
N ASN A 135 -11.59 12.95 -10.55
CA ASN A 135 -10.15 13.20 -10.50
C ASN A 135 -9.43 12.52 -11.67
N ARG A 136 -9.20 13.29 -12.74
CA ARG A 136 -8.45 12.84 -13.93
C ARG A 136 -6.94 12.64 -13.70
N GLY A 137 -6.43 13.05 -12.55
CA GLY A 137 -5.02 12.91 -12.18
C GLY A 137 -4.67 11.52 -11.63
N VAL A 138 -5.67 10.69 -11.32
CA VAL A 138 -5.48 9.34 -10.78
C VAL A 138 -6.21 8.36 -11.68
N LEU A 139 -5.49 7.38 -12.21
CA LEU A 139 -6.08 6.23 -12.91
C LEU A 139 -6.42 5.15 -11.90
N ARG A 140 -7.49 4.42 -12.18
CA ARG A 140 -8.05 3.34 -11.38
C ARG A 140 -8.31 2.14 -12.29
N ARG A 141 -7.88 0.97 -11.85
CA ARG A 141 -8.09 -0.31 -12.55
C ARG A 141 -8.49 -1.36 -11.52
N GLU A 142 -9.56 -2.10 -11.81
CA GLU A 142 -9.97 -3.24 -11.00
C GLU A 142 -9.55 -4.56 -11.65
N SER A 143 -9.38 -5.57 -10.80
CA SER A 143 -9.27 -6.97 -11.21
C SER A 143 -9.69 -7.86 -10.06
N GLU A 144 -10.27 -9.01 -10.39
CA GLU A 144 -10.54 -10.07 -9.43
C GLU A 144 -9.78 -11.33 -9.83
N HIS A 145 -9.39 -12.11 -8.84
CA HIS A 145 -8.94 -13.48 -9.04
C HIS A 145 -9.40 -14.34 -7.86
N VAL A 146 -9.50 -15.64 -8.09
CA VAL A 146 -9.85 -16.61 -7.06
C VAL A 146 -8.56 -17.18 -6.49
N GLU A 147 -8.42 -17.12 -5.18
CA GLU A 147 -7.34 -17.75 -4.43
C GLU A 147 -7.90 -18.94 -3.65
N LYS A 148 -7.22 -20.08 -3.72
CA LYS A 148 -7.58 -21.29 -2.98
C LYS A 148 -6.74 -21.37 -1.72
N THR A 149 -7.40 -21.36 -0.57
CA THR A 149 -6.76 -21.50 0.75
C THR A 149 -7.30 -22.76 1.41
N GLY A 150 -6.58 -23.87 1.29
CA GLY A 150 -7.07 -25.18 1.72
C GLY A 150 -8.26 -25.62 0.87
N ASP A 151 -9.39 -25.90 1.54
CA ASP A 151 -10.66 -26.29 0.90
C ASP A 151 -11.58 -25.08 0.63
N GLU A 152 -11.20 -23.88 1.05
CA GLU A 152 -11.98 -22.65 0.88
C GLU A 152 -11.51 -21.84 -0.35
N GLN A 153 -12.45 -21.17 -1.00
CA GLN A 153 -12.19 -20.26 -2.12
C GLN A 153 -12.47 -18.82 -1.68
N ILE A 154 -11.47 -17.96 -1.82
CA ILE A 154 -11.58 -16.54 -1.53
C ILE A 154 -11.46 -15.79 -2.86
N VAL A 155 -12.42 -14.90 -3.12
CA VAL A 155 -12.30 -13.97 -4.24
C VAL A 155 -11.55 -12.75 -3.75
N VAL A 156 -10.38 -12.53 -4.32
CA VAL A 156 -9.53 -11.38 -4.02
C VAL A 156 -9.80 -10.30 -5.06
N ARG A 157 -10.39 -9.19 -4.63
CA ARG A 157 -10.52 -7.99 -5.46
C ARG A 157 -9.32 -7.09 -5.23
N SER A 158 -8.70 -6.69 -6.33
CA SER A 158 -7.56 -5.77 -6.38
C SER A 158 -7.94 -4.51 -7.14
N ILE A 159 -7.67 -3.34 -6.55
CA ILE A 159 -7.85 -2.04 -7.18
C ILE A 159 -6.50 -1.33 -7.23
N LEU A 160 -5.97 -1.17 -8.44
CA LEU A 160 -4.75 -0.43 -8.69
C LEU A 160 -5.10 1.03 -8.98
N TYR A 161 -4.53 1.94 -8.19
CA TYR A 161 -4.55 3.37 -8.46
C TYR A 161 -3.17 3.85 -8.86
N VAL A 162 -3.10 4.68 -9.90
CA VAL A 162 -1.84 5.20 -10.44
C VAL A 162 -1.92 6.72 -10.52
N ALA A 163 -1.02 7.40 -9.81
CA ALA A 163 -0.90 8.86 -9.79
C ALA A 163 0.52 9.28 -10.20
N PRO A 164 0.70 10.32 -11.02
CA PRO A 164 2.03 10.80 -11.38
C PRO A 164 2.70 11.45 -10.16
N VAL A 165 4.00 11.17 -9.96
CA VAL A 165 4.79 11.86 -8.93
C VAL A 165 5.15 13.26 -9.44
N PRO A 166 4.74 14.35 -8.76
CA PRO A 166 5.03 15.71 -9.22
C PRO A 166 6.53 16.00 -9.33
N GLY A 167 6.90 16.84 -10.29
CA GLY A 167 8.30 17.25 -10.50
C GLY A 167 9.18 16.20 -11.18
N THR A 168 8.68 14.99 -11.47
CA THR A 168 9.49 13.91 -12.06
C THR A 168 9.47 13.87 -13.60
N GLY A 169 8.73 14.79 -14.23
CA GLY A 169 8.55 14.80 -15.69
C GLY A 169 7.81 13.57 -16.21
N ARG A 170 6.87 13.03 -15.41
CA ARG A 170 6.13 11.78 -15.72
C ARG A 170 7.03 10.56 -15.94
N ARG A 171 8.19 10.50 -15.30
CA ARG A 171 9.03 9.29 -15.29
C ARG A 171 8.75 8.37 -14.11
N ARG A 172 7.94 8.86 -13.16
CA ARG A 172 7.62 8.14 -11.92
C ARG A 172 6.15 8.24 -11.59
N ALA A 173 5.61 7.15 -11.07
CA ALA A 173 4.22 7.04 -10.66
C ALA A 173 4.14 6.40 -9.28
N LEU A 174 3.24 6.92 -8.45
CA LEU A 174 2.79 6.27 -7.23
C LEU A 174 1.73 5.25 -7.62
N GLU A 175 1.97 4.01 -7.26
CA GLU A 175 1.00 2.91 -7.39
C GLU A 175 0.47 2.61 -5.99
N LEU A 176 -0.85 2.69 -5.84
CA LEU A 176 -1.55 2.25 -4.65
C LEU A 176 -2.33 1.01 -5.05
N LEU A 177 -1.94 -0.15 -4.54
CA LEU A 177 -2.66 -1.40 -4.72
C LEU A 177 -3.52 -1.64 -3.50
N ALA A 178 -4.82 -1.41 -3.63
CA ALA A 178 -5.79 -1.79 -2.62
C ALA A 178 -6.27 -3.22 -2.88
N VAL A 179 -6.39 -4.00 -1.82
CA VAL A 179 -6.83 -5.41 -1.89
C VAL A 179 -7.79 -5.70 -0.75
N PHE A 180 -8.85 -6.44 -1.06
CA PHE A 180 -9.73 -7.05 -0.07
C PHE A 180 -10.24 -8.40 -0.55
N GLY A 181 -10.45 -9.31 0.40
CA GLY A 181 -10.92 -10.67 0.14
C GLY A 181 -12.36 -10.87 0.59
N ARG A 182 -13.18 -11.46 -0.26
CA ARG A 182 -14.56 -11.87 0.06
C ARG A 182 -14.74 -13.38 -0.15
N PRO A 183 -15.67 -14.02 0.57
CA PRO A 183 -16.11 -15.38 0.24
C PRO A 183 -16.65 -15.45 -1.20
N GLU A 184 -16.50 -16.60 -1.86
CA GLU A 184 -17.01 -16.82 -3.23
C GLU A 184 -18.54 -16.69 -3.29
N GLU A 185 -19.22 -17.03 -2.20
CA GLU A 185 -20.67 -16.97 -2.07
C GLU A 185 -21.22 -15.53 -2.02
N ALA A 186 -20.39 -14.56 -1.65
CA ALA A 186 -20.78 -13.14 -1.69
C ALA A 186 -20.85 -12.67 -3.15
N ALA A 187 -21.98 -12.08 -3.55
CA ALA A 187 -22.16 -11.61 -4.91
C ALA A 187 -21.14 -10.50 -5.27
N PRO A 188 -20.68 -10.41 -6.53
CA PRO A 188 -19.76 -9.33 -6.96
C PRO A 188 -20.33 -7.91 -6.80
N ASP A 189 -21.66 -7.78 -6.85
CA ASP A 189 -22.43 -6.54 -6.73
C ASP A 189 -23.11 -6.43 -5.35
N ASP A 190 -22.56 -7.12 -4.36
CA ASP A 190 -23.05 -7.05 -2.97
C ASP A 190 -22.79 -5.64 -2.39
N ALA A 191 -23.74 -5.14 -1.59
CA ALA A 191 -23.66 -3.82 -0.99
C ALA A 191 -22.40 -3.64 -0.11
N ASP A 192 -21.92 -4.71 0.51
CA ASP A 192 -20.69 -4.69 1.31
C ASP A 192 -19.44 -4.56 0.42
N VAL A 193 -19.44 -5.17 -0.75
CA VAL A 193 -18.36 -5.06 -1.74
C VAL A 193 -18.29 -3.65 -2.31
N ASP A 194 -19.45 -3.06 -2.63
CA ASP A 194 -19.56 -1.68 -3.06
C ASP A 194 -19.12 -0.70 -1.96
N ALA A 195 -19.49 -0.96 -0.70
CA ALA A 195 -19.11 -0.13 0.43
C ALA A 195 -17.59 -0.12 0.67
N VAL A 196 -16.93 -1.29 0.62
CA VAL A 196 -15.47 -1.38 0.75
C VAL A 196 -14.78 -0.71 -0.44
N THR A 197 -15.29 -0.93 -1.65
CA THR A 197 -14.76 -0.28 -2.86
C THR A 197 -14.86 1.25 -2.76
N ALA A 198 -16.01 1.78 -2.34
CA ALA A 198 -16.22 3.21 -2.13
C ALA A 198 -15.33 3.78 -1.02
N LEU A 199 -15.10 3.03 0.06
CA LEU A 199 -14.18 3.41 1.12
C LEU A 199 -12.74 3.57 0.59
N LEU A 200 -12.25 2.57 -0.17
CA LEU A 200 -10.91 2.59 -0.75
C LEU A 200 -10.74 3.72 -1.77
N ASP A 201 -11.73 3.92 -2.65
CA ASP A 201 -11.78 5.04 -3.58
C ASP A 201 -11.78 6.39 -2.83
N GLY A 202 -12.56 6.48 -1.74
CA GLY A 202 -12.61 7.63 -0.86
C GLY A 202 -11.26 7.95 -0.24
N ILE A 203 -10.57 6.94 0.32
CA ILE A 203 -9.21 7.08 0.86
C ILE A 203 -8.27 7.62 -0.21
N VAL A 204 -8.20 7.00 -1.39
CA VAL A 204 -7.26 7.40 -2.45
C VAL A 204 -7.59 8.76 -3.04
N SER A 205 -8.87 9.15 -3.07
CA SER A 205 -9.29 10.49 -3.52
C SER A 205 -8.71 11.63 -2.66
N THR A 206 -8.32 11.33 -1.42
CA THR A 206 -7.69 12.30 -0.51
C THR A 206 -6.20 12.51 -0.76
N LEU A 207 -5.59 11.83 -1.74
CA LEU A 207 -4.17 11.96 -2.06
C LEU A 207 -3.72 13.42 -2.15
N ARG A 208 -2.73 13.77 -1.35
CA ARG A 208 -2.02 15.05 -1.38
C ARG A 208 -0.53 14.82 -1.47
N TRP A 209 0.13 15.73 -2.20
CA TRP A 209 1.58 15.77 -2.31
C TRP A 209 2.11 16.92 -1.47
N HIS A 210 3.11 16.63 -0.65
CA HIS A 210 3.86 17.60 0.13
C HIS A 210 5.21 17.81 -0.50
N ARG A 211 5.69 19.06 -0.46
CA ARG A 211 7.07 19.32 -0.89
C ARG A 211 8.00 18.53 0.02
N PRO A 212 9.10 17.97 -0.53
CA PRO A 212 10.12 17.39 0.32
C PRO A 212 10.57 18.46 1.32
N SER A 213 10.53 18.13 2.61
CA SER A 213 11.11 18.97 3.64
C SER A 213 12.59 19.10 3.33
N GLY A 214 12.96 20.22 2.71
CA GLY A 214 14.35 20.51 2.39
C GLY A 214 15.15 20.44 3.68
N SER A 215 16.12 19.52 3.75
CA SER A 215 17.14 19.56 4.78
C SER A 215 17.72 20.97 4.76
N GLY A 216 17.56 21.68 5.88
CA GLY A 216 17.98 23.06 6.03
C GLY A 216 19.49 23.17 5.92
N VAL A 217 20.01 23.32 4.72
CA VAL A 217 21.34 23.90 4.52
C VAL A 217 21.15 25.39 4.74
N ALA A 218 21.56 25.84 5.93
CA ALA A 218 21.68 27.25 6.26
C ALA A 218 22.40 27.97 5.12
N ARG A 219 21.69 28.86 4.42
CA ARG A 219 22.26 29.74 3.41
C ARG A 219 23.08 30.79 4.18
N GLY A 220 24.31 30.43 4.53
CA GLY A 220 25.30 31.32 5.11
C GLY A 220 25.63 32.43 4.11
N ALA A 221 25.40 33.67 4.54
CA ALA A 221 25.58 34.89 3.79
C ALA A 221 26.98 35.00 3.17
N ARG A 222 27.06 35.43 1.91
CA ARG A 222 28.24 36.13 1.40
C ARG A 222 27.90 37.62 1.40
N ARG A 223 28.64 38.36 2.23
CA ARG A 223 28.86 39.80 2.09
C ARG A 223 29.92 40.02 1.01
#